data_AF-A0A5C7S8G4-F1
#
_entry.id   AF-A0A5C7S8G4-F1
#
_cell.length_a   1.000
_cell.length_b   1.000
_cell.length_c   1.000
_cell.angle_alpha   90.00
_cell.angle_beta   90.00
_cell.angle_gamma   90.00
#
_symmetry.space_group_name_H-M   'P 1'
#
loop_
_entity.id
_entity.type
_entity.pdbx_description
1 polymer ?
#
loop_
_entity_poly.entity_id
_entity_poly.type
_entity_poly.pdbx_seq_one_letter_code
_entity_poly.pdbx_strand_id
1 'polypeptide(L)'
;MTIKSSLRHTGFTDASESARRLSRRRVRHLSIQLTVGMLLLAVAGSWSGAEAQSTKGKVVGLGAATCQRFKDDVKSNAILRRDYMAWAQGFMSGMLASQPGGADQQINLNPVTYDLVSQLHFLEDHCSQNSALRFSDAVAALFQRLLKESKT
;
A
#
# COMPACT_ATOMS: atom_id res chain seq x y z
N MET A 1 30.69 23.78 98.09
CA MET A 1 30.49 22.42 97.56
C MET A 1 29.70 22.56 96.26
N THR A 2 30.40 22.56 95.12
CA THR A 2 29.81 22.86 93.80
C THR A 2 30.47 21.94 92.79
N ILE A 3 29.71 21.05 92.14
CA ILE A 3 30.15 20.32 90.94
C ILE A 3 29.01 20.27 89.93
N LYS A 4 29.40 20.46 88.67
CA LYS A 4 28.66 20.85 87.47
C LYS A 4 27.76 19.76 86.85
N SER A 5 26.69 20.26 86.22
CA SER A 5 26.04 19.84 84.97
C SER A 5 26.87 18.94 84.03
N SER A 6 26.23 17.90 83.46
CA SER A 6 26.35 17.54 82.03
C SER A 6 25.33 16.46 81.59
N LEU A 7 25.00 16.51 80.29
CA LEU A 7 24.27 15.57 79.42
C LEU A 7 22.73 15.63 79.39
N ARG A 8 22.04 15.54 78.24
CA ARG A 8 22.36 15.70 76.80
C ARG A 8 20.99 15.61 76.08
N HIS A 9 20.61 16.62 75.30
CA HIS A 9 19.41 16.57 74.44
C HIS A 9 19.75 15.84 73.13
N THR A 10 19.20 14.66 72.88
CA THR A 10 19.18 14.04 71.54
C THR A 10 17.86 13.30 71.35
N GLY A 11 16.91 13.91 70.66
CA GLY A 11 15.60 13.28 70.42
C GLY A 11 14.70 13.99 69.42
N PHE A 12 15.25 14.66 68.39
CA PHE A 12 14.41 15.35 67.39
C PHE A 12 14.89 15.24 65.93
N THR A 13 16.01 14.59 65.63
CA THR A 13 16.57 14.56 64.27
C THR A 13 16.16 13.35 63.41
N ASP A 14 15.59 12.29 63.99
CA ASP A 14 15.43 10.99 63.31
C ASP A 14 14.16 10.86 62.44
N ALA A 15 13.03 11.42 62.90
CA ALA A 15 11.76 11.30 62.17
C ALA A 15 11.76 12.08 60.83
N SER A 16 12.47 13.21 60.76
CA SER A 16 12.49 14.07 59.58
C SER A 16 13.32 13.47 58.43
N GLU A 17 14.39 12.73 58.74
CA GLU A 17 15.20 12.06 57.72
C GLU A 17 14.50 10.82 57.17
N SER A 18 13.81 10.07 58.02
CA SER A 18 13.05 8.88 57.62
C SER A 18 11.92 9.23 56.64
N ALA A 19 11.18 10.31 56.91
CA ALA A 19 10.14 10.81 55.99
C ALA A 19 10.70 11.29 54.65
N ARG A 20 11.86 11.97 54.65
CA ARG A 20 12.55 12.40 53.42
C ARG A 20 13.05 11.22 52.58
N ARG A 21 13.54 10.15 53.21
CA ARG A 21 14.01 8.93 52.52
C ARG A 21 12.85 8.14 51.89
N LEU A 22 11.70 8.05 52.57
CA LEU A 22 10.48 7.40 52.06
C LEU A 22 9.86 8.18 50.89
N SER A 23 9.80 9.51 50.99
CA SER A 23 9.34 10.39 49.91
C SER A 23 10.22 10.27 48.66
N ARG A 24 11.55 10.26 48.84
CA ARG A 24 12.52 10.11 47.74
C ARG A 24 12.47 8.72 47.07
N ARG A 25 12.15 7.66 47.82
CA ARG A 25 11.90 6.30 47.28
C ARG A 25 10.60 6.24 46.48
N ARG A 26 9.50 6.84 46.95
CA ARG A 26 8.23 6.90 46.19
C ARG A 26 8.37 7.65 44.88
N VAL A 27 9.08 8.79 44.87
CA VAL A 27 9.32 9.57 43.64
C VAL A 27 10.17 8.79 42.63
N ARG A 28 11.25 8.11 43.06
CA ARG A 28 12.05 7.26 42.15
C ARG A 28 11.24 6.12 41.53
N HIS A 29 10.39 5.44 42.30
CA HIS A 29 9.55 4.37 41.76
C HIS A 29 8.48 4.90 40.79
N LEU A 30 7.91 6.08 41.05
CA LEU A 30 6.94 6.70 40.14
C LEU A 30 7.60 7.15 38.82
N SER A 31 8.83 7.67 38.87
CA SER A 31 9.61 8.06 37.68
C SER A 31 10.06 6.86 36.83
N ILE A 32 10.37 5.71 37.44
CA ILE A 32 10.75 4.48 36.71
C ILE A 32 9.52 3.83 36.04
N GLN A 33 8.33 3.89 36.68
CA GLN A 33 7.09 3.33 36.10
C GLN A 33 6.62 4.15 34.88
N LEU A 34 6.79 5.47 34.89
CA LEU A 34 6.40 6.34 33.77
C LEU A 34 7.29 6.20 32.53
N THR A 35 8.57 5.86 32.67
CA THR A 35 9.46 5.66 31.52
C THR A 35 9.32 4.29 30.87
N VAL A 36 9.00 3.24 31.63
CA VAL A 36 8.78 1.88 31.08
C VAL A 36 7.46 1.77 30.30
N GLY A 37 6.40 2.47 30.76
CA GLY A 37 5.11 2.50 30.03
C GLY A 37 5.18 3.22 28.68
N MET A 38 6.02 4.26 28.55
CA MET A 38 6.20 4.98 27.28
C MET A 38 7.10 4.24 26.28
N LEU A 39 8.02 3.37 26.75
CA LEU A 39 8.89 2.61 25.85
C LEU A 39 8.21 1.37 25.26
N LEU A 40 7.18 0.83 25.90
CA LEU A 40 6.41 -0.32 25.38
C LEU A 40 5.36 0.06 24.31
N LEU A 41 5.02 1.35 24.17
CA LEU A 41 4.10 1.82 23.11
C LEU A 41 4.82 2.18 21.79
N ALA A 42 6.16 2.20 21.76
CA ALA A 42 6.92 2.56 20.58
C ALA A 42 7.17 1.40 19.59
N VAL A 43 6.82 0.14 19.93
CA VAL A 43 7.07 -1.04 19.09
C VAL A 43 5.84 -1.50 18.30
N ALA A 44 4.64 -0.98 18.59
CA ALA A 44 3.42 -1.38 17.89
C ALA A 44 3.15 -0.61 16.56
N GLY A 45 4.00 0.36 16.21
CA GLY A 45 3.80 1.23 15.04
C GLY A 45 4.49 0.79 13.75
N SER A 46 5.23 -0.32 13.76
CA SER A 46 5.98 -0.81 12.58
C SER A 46 5.43 -2.13 12.04
N TRP A 47 4.11 -2.38 12.21
CA TRP A 47 3.46 -3.45 11.46
C TRP A 47 3.51 -3.08 9.98
N SER A 48 4.39 -3.78 9.31
CA SER A 48 4.75 -3.65 7.91
C SER A 48 3.50 -3.54 7.05
N GLY A 49 3.52 -2.60 6.10
CA GLY A 49 2.69 -2.73 4.91
C GLY A 49 3.01 -4.10 4.32
N ALA A 50 2.14 -5.07 4.59
CA ALA A 50 2.03 -6.23 3.72
C ALA A 50 1.55 -5.64 2.40
N GLU A 51 2.49 -5.26 1.53
CA GLU A 51 2.19 -5.24 0.12
C GLU A 51 1.63 -6.62 -0.15
N ALA A 52 0.31 -6.67 -0.37
CA ALA A 52 -0.30 -7.85 -0.95
C ALA A 52 0.43 -8.01 -2.28
N GLN A 53 1.46 -8.86 -2.30
CA GLN A 53 2.10 -9.33 -3.51
C GLN A 53 1.04 -10.16 -4.19
N SER A 54 0.13 -9.47 -4.89
CA SER A 54 -0.83 -10.07 -5.78
C SER A 54 0.02 -10.94 -6.68
N THR A 55 -0.05 -12.25 -6.46
CA THR A 55 0.62 -13.21 -7.33
C THR A 55 -0.14 -13.08 -8.63
N LYS A 56 0.30 -12.13 -9.46
CA LYS A 56 -0.40 -11.71 -10.67
C LYS A 56 -0.64 -12.99 -11.44
N GLY A 57 -1.90 -13.43 -11.46
CA GLY A 57 -2.26 -14.72 -12.02
C GLY A 57 -1.64 -14.83 -13.41
N LYS A 58 -1.06 -15.99 -13.72
CA LYS A 58 -0.42 -16.19 -15.02
C LYS A 58 -1.46 -15.95 -16.11
N VAL A 59 -1.30 -14.87 -16.87
CA VAL A 59 -2.14 -14.61 -18.04
C VAL A 59 -1.82 -15.65 -19.10
N VAL A 60 -2.86 -16.30 -19.63
CA VAL A 60 -2.79 -17.35 -20.65
C VAL A 60 -3.65 -16.97 -21.86
N GLY A 61 -3.54 -17.73 -22.96
CA GLY A 61 -4.27 -17.45 -24.20
C GLY A 61 -3.70 -16.27 -24.98
N LEU A 62 -4.55 -15.54 -25.71
CA LEU A 62 -4.14 -14.42 -26.59
C LEU A 62 -3.37 -13.33 -25.83
N GLY A 63 -3.70 -13.08 -24.56
CA GLY A 63 -2.98 -12.14 -23.71
C GLY A 63 -1.51 -12.49 -23.45
N ALA A 64 -1.16 -13.77 -23.52
CA ALA A 64 0.21 -14.23 -23.30
C ALA A 64 1.10 -14.08 -24.54
N ALA A 65 0.51 -13.87 -25.72
CA ALA A 65 1.26 -13.61 -26.94
C ALA A 65 2.11 -12.34 -26.80
N THR A 66 3.26 -12.29 -27.48
CA THR A 66 4.04 -11.05 -27.55
C THR A 66 3.35 -10.02 -28.43
N CYS A 67 3.67 -8.75 -28.22
CA CYS A 67 3.25 -7.66 -29.08
C CYS A 67 3.70 -7.87 -30.54
N GLN A 68 4.87 -8.45 -30.77
CA GLN A 68 5.30 -8.86 -32.10
C GLN A 68 4.33 -9.87 -32.72
N ARG A 69 3.96 -10.92 -31.97
CA ARG A 69 3.03 -11.94 -32.44
C ARG A 69 1.65 -11.37 -32.76
N PHE A 70 1.13 -10.51 -31.89
CA PHE A 70 -0.11 -9.76 -32.13
C PHE A 70 -0.05 -8.99 -33.46
N LYS A 71 1.02 -8.22 -33.70
CA LYS A 71 1.19 -7.45 -34.94
C LYS A 71 1.18 -8.33 -36.18
N ASP A 72 1.87 -9.46 -36.14
CA ASP A 72 1.94 -10.40 -37.26
C ASP A 72 0.57 -11.05 -37.53
N ASP A 73 -0.17 -11.38 -36.48
CA ASP A 73 -1.50 -11.99 -36.57
C ASP A 73 -2.56 -11.04 -37.11
N VAL A 74 -2.61 -9.79 -36.62
CA VAL A 74 -3.62 -8.82 -37.08
C VAL A 74 -3.36 -8.31 -38.50
N LYS A 75 -2.10 -8.35 -38.95
CA LYS A 75 -1.74 -8.04 -40.34
C LYS A 75 -2.16 -9.14 -41.31
N SER A 76 -2.11 -10.40 -40.86
CA SER A 76 -2.38 -11.57 -41.71
C SER A 76 -3.84 -12.02 -41.69
N ASN A 77 -4.59 -11.70 -40.65
CA ASN A 77 -5.96 -12.18 -40.49
C ASN A 77 -6.86 -11.21 -39.70
N ALA A 78 -7.87 -10.64 -40.37
CA ALA A 78 -8.85 -9.75 -39.75
C ALA A 78 -9.71 -10.43 -38.67
N ILE A 79 -9.90 -11.76 -38.74
CA ILE A 79 -10.60 -12.52 -37.72
C ILE A 79 -9.79 -12.53 -36.42
N LEU A 80 -8.48 -12.75 -36.50
CA LEU A 80 -7.60 -12.72 -35.32
C LEU A 80 -7.56 -11.33 -34.69
N ARG A 81 -7.55 -10.26 -35.51
CA ARG A 81 -7.67 -8.89 -35.00
C ARG A 81 -8.92 -8.69 -34.14
N ARG A 82 -10.08 -9.17 -34.60
CA ARG A 82 -11.33 -9.14 -33.83
C ARG A 82 -11.21 -9.96 -32.54
N ASP A 83 -10.64 -11.16 -32.61
CA ASP A 83 -10.54 -12.07 -31.46
C ASP A 83 -9.59 -11.50 -30.38
N TYR A 84 -8.48 -10.85 -30.79
CA TYR A 84 -7.59 -10.10 -29.90
C TYR A 84 -8.33 -8.95 -29.22
N MET A 85 -9.13 -8.17 -29.95
CA MET A 85 -9.93 -7.09 -29.37
C MET A 85 -11.00 -7.60 -28.41
N ALA A 86 -11.72 -8.67 -28.77
CA ALA A 86 -12.72 -9.28 -27.88
C ALA A 86 -12.08 -9.78 -26.57
N TRP A 87 -10.91 -10.44 -26.67
CA TRP A 87 -10.15 -10.85 -25.50
C TRP A 87 -9.70 -9.65 -24.66
N ALA A 88 -9.21 -8.57 -25.28
CA ALA A 88 -8.78 -7.36 -24.59
C ALA A 88 -9.93 -6.70 -23.81
N GLN A 89 -11.12 -6.57 -24.41
CA GLN A 89 -12.31 -6.02 -23.74
C GLN A 89 -12.72 -6.88 -22.53
N GLY A 90 -12.69 -8.20 -22.66
CA GLY A 90 -12.96 -9.12 -21.55
C GLY A 90 -11.93 -8.99 -20.43
N PHE A 91 -10.64 -8.87 -20.77
CA PHE A 91 -9.56 -8.67 -19.80
C PHE A 91 -9.71 -7.36 -19.03
N MET A 92 -10.00 -6.25 -19.72
CA MET A 92 -10.27 -4.96 -19.09
C MET A 92 -11.53 -4.98 -18.20
N SER A 93 -12.58 -5.69 -18.62
CA SER A 93 -13.77 -5.89 -17.79
C SER A 93 -13.44 -6.67 -16.51
N GLY A 94 -12.60 -7.70 -16.61
CA GLY A 94 -12.10 -8.46 -15.46
C GLY A 94 -11.24 -7.62 -14.53
N MET A 95 -10.36 -6.75 -15.07
CA MET A 95 -9.60 -5.78 -14.29
C MET A 95 -10.51 -4.85 -13.50
N LEU A 96 -11.54 -4.29 -14.15
CA LEU A 96 -12.53 -3.42 -13.52
C LEU A 96 -13.26 -4.14 -12.37
N ALA A 97 -13.77 -5.35 -12.62
CA ALA A 97 -14.47 -6.16 -11.62
C ALA A 97 -13.59 -6.58 -10.43
N SER A 98 -12.27 -6.61 -10.62
CA SER A 98 -11.30 -6.98 -9.57
C SER A 98 -10.88 -5.79 -8.71
N GLN A 99 -11.22 -4.56 -9.09
CA GLN A 99 -10.91 -3.39 -8.26
C GLN A 99 -11.85 -3.36 -7.04
N PRO A 100 -11.33 -3.17 -5.82
CA PRO A 100 -12.17 -2.89 -4.66
C PRO A 100 -12.79 -1.49 -4.83
N GLY A 101 -14.01 -1.42 -5.37
CA GLY A 101 -14.70 -0.16 -5.67
C GLY A 101 -16.14 -0.15 -5.18
N GLY A 102 -16.50 0.93 -4.45
CA GLY A 102 -17.89 1.34 -4.20
C GLY A 102 -18.47 2.12 -5.39
N ALA A 103 -19.75 2.48 -5.29
CA ALA A 103 -20.65 2.91 -6.37
C ALA A 103 -20.17 4.07 -7.28
N ASP A 104 -19.14 4.84 -6.91
CA ASP A 104 -18.73 6.07 -7.60
C ASP A 104 -17.63 5.88 -8.66
N GLN A 105 -17.11 4.67 -8.87
CA GLN A 105 -16.05 4.39 -9.85
C GLN A 105 -16.63 3.82 -11.15
N GLN A 106 -17.49 4.59 -11.82
CA GLN A 106 -18.05 4.19 -13.11
C GLN A 106 -17.03 4.45 -14.24
N ILE A 107 -16.17 3.46 -14.50
CA ILE A 107 -15.22 3.51 -15.61
C ILE A 107 -15.94 3.09 -16.89
N ASN A 108 -15.91 3.95 -17.91
CA ASN A 108 -16.44 3.60 -19.22
C ASN A 108 -15.33 3.01 -20.10
N LEU A 109 -15.43 1.72 -20.41
CA LEU A 109 -14.52 1.03 -21.33
C LEU A 109 -14.84 1.29 -22.82
N ASN A 110 -15.95 1.96 -23.10
CA ASN A 110 -16.38 2.35 -24.44
C ASN A 110 -16.83 3.82 -24.47
N PRO A 111 -15.92 4.77 -24.20
CA PRO A 111 -16.24 6.19 -24.29
C PRO A 111 -16.37 6.61 -25.76
N VAL A 112 -17.32 7.49 -26.06
CA VAL A 112 -17.54 8.01 -27.43
C VAL A 112 -16.31 8.77 -27.94
N THR A 113 -15.53 9.37 -27.04
CA THR A 113 -14.27 10.07 -27.35
C THR A 113 -13.09 9.14 -27.65
N TYR A 114 -13.21 7.85 -27.36
CA TYR A 114 -12.15 6.86 -27.56
C TYR A 114 -12.74 5.50 -27.95
N ASP A 115 -13.27 5.48 -29.17
CA ASP A 115 -13.99 4.36 -29.75
C ASP A 115 -13.11 3.11 -29.98
N LEU A 116 -13.76 2.00 -30.37
CA LEU A 116 -13.07 0.72 -30.57
C LEU A 116 -11.92 0.78 -31.58
N VAL A 117 -12.05 1.59 -32.64
CA VAL A 117 -11.02 1.76 -33.65
C VAL A 117 -9.81 2.48 -33.07
N SER A 118 -10.04 3.55 -32.30
CA SER A 118 -8.98 4.29 -31.59
C SER A 118 -8.27 3.40 -30.56
N GLN A 119 -9.02 2.55 -29.85
CA GLN A 119 -8.46 1.56 -28.93
C GLN A 119 -7.59 0.52 -29.65
N LEU A 120 -8.01 0.05 -30.83
CA LEU A 120 -7.20 -0.85 -31.66
C LEU A 120 -5.92 -0.16 -32.14
N HIS A 121 -6.01 1.05 -32.67
CA HIS A 121 -4.84 1.81 -33.14
C HIS A 121 -3.84 2.02 -31.99
N PHE A 122 -4.32 2.34 -30.79
CA PHE A 122 -3.46 2.42 -29.61
C PHE A 122 -2.68 1.13 -29.36
N LEU A 123 -3.32 -0.04 -29.46
CA LEU A 123 -2.65 -1.32 -29.25
C LEU A 123 -1.64 -1.61 -30.36
N GLU A 124 -1.96 -1.31 -31.62
CA GLU A 124 -1.04 -1.48 -32.76
C GLU A 124 0.19 -0.58 -32.64
N ASP A 125 0.01 0.67 -32.24
CA ASP A 125 1.10 1.63 -32.01
C ASP A 125 1.95 1.25 -30.79
N HIS A 126 1.30 0.96 -29.67
CA HIS A 126 1.98 0.56 -28.43
C HIS A 126 2.80 -0.71 -28.65
N CYS A 127 2.24 -1.72 -29.32
CA CYS A 127 2.96 -2.94 -29.64
C CYS A 127 4.04 -2.75 -30.70
N SER A 128 3.94 -1.73 -31.56
CA SER A 128 4.99 -1.42 -32.52
C SER A 128 6.25 -0.87 -31.86
N GLN A 129 6.10 -0.17 -30.74
CA GLN A 129 7.20 0.38 -29.96
C GLN A 129 7.74 -0.62 -28.93
N ASN A 130 6.97 -1.65 -28.58
CA ASN A 130 7.24 -2.56 -27.47
C ASN A 130 7.08 -4.05 -27.86
N SER A 131 7.77 -4.49 -28.91
CA SER A 131 7.57 -5.80 -29.55
C SER A 131 7.71 -7.01 -28.61
N ALA A 132 8.55 -6.91 -27.58
CA ALA A 132 8.83 -7.98 -26.62
C ALA A 132 7.81 -8.08 -25.46
N LEU A 133 6.99 -7.05 -25.22
CA LEU A 133 5.97 -7.09 -24.17
C LEU A 133 4.89 -8.11 -24.49
N ARG A 134 4.17 -8.60 -23.47
CA ARG A 134 2.97 -9.39 -23.70
C ARG A 134 1.83 -8.48 -24.12
N PHE A 135 0.94 -9.01 -24.95
CA PHE A 135 -0.26 -8.31 -25.37
C PHE A 135 -1.11 -7.86 -24.18
N SER A 136 -1.21 -8.66 -23.11
CA SER A 136 -1.90 -8.28 -21.88
C SER A 136 -1.34 -7.02 -21.21
N ASP A 137 -0.02 -6.77 -21.33
CA ASP A 137 0.60 -5.57 -20.77
C ASP A 137 0.23 -4.33 -21.61
N ALA A 138 0.16 -4.47 -22.93
CA ALA A 138 -0.35 -3.42 -23.83
C ALA A 138 -1.84 -3.12 -23.56
N VAL A 139 -2.66 -4.15 -23.31
CA VAL A 139 -4.07 -3.98 -22.93
C VAL A 139 -4.20 -3.30 -21.56
N ALA A 140 -3.34 -3.62 -20.60
CA ALA A 140 -3.31 -2.91 -19.32
C ALA A 140 -2.94 -1.41 -19.51
N ALA A 141 -2.03 -1.09 -20.43
CA ALA A 141 -1.74 0.30 -20.78
C ALA A 141 -2.94 1.01 -21.44
N LEU A 142 -3.68 0.31 -22.31
CA LEU A 142 -4.93 0.81 -22.89
C LEU A 142 -5.97 1.09 -21.82
N PHE A 143 -6.16 0.18 -20.86
CA PHE A 143 -7.05 0.38 -19.73
C PHE A 143 -6.71 1.68 -18.98
N GLN A 144 -5.43 1.92 -18.71
CA GLN A 144 -4.98 3.17 -18.06
C GLN A 144 -5.25 4.42 -18.91
N ARG A 145 -5.23 4.33 -20.24
CA ARG A 145 -5.65 5.43 -21.12
C ARG A 145 -7.15 5.70 -20.97
N LEU A 146 -7.99 4.66 -21.02
CA LEU A 146 -9.45 4.78 -20.88
C LEU A 146 -9.89 5.34 -19.52
N LEU A 147 -9.13 5.03 -18.45
CA LEU A 147 -9.33 5.65 -17.14
C LEU A 147 -9.15 7.18 -17.16
N LYS A 148 -8.27 7.69 -18.02
CA LYS A 148 -8.07 9.15 -18.17
C LYS A 148 -9.19 9.75 -18.99
N GLU A 149 -9.61 9.08 -20.08
CA GLU A 149 -10.75 9.50 -20.90
C GLU A 149 -12.03 9.61 -20.07
N SER A 150 -12.30 8.65 -19.17
CA SER A 150 -13.52 8.64 -18.34
C SER A 150 -13.58 9.75 -17.27
N LYS A 151 -12.48 10.47 -17.02
CA LYS A 151 -12.41 11.59 -16.06
C LYS A 151 -12.62 12.96 -16.69
N THR A 152 -12.76 13.00 -18.01
CA THR A 152 -12.85 14.22 -18.82
C THR A 152 -14.28 14.43 -19.26
#